data_AF-A0A7S4CMC6-F1
#
_entry.id   AF-A0A7S4CMC6-F1
#
_cell.length_a   1.000
_cell.length_b   1.000
_cell.length_c   1.000
_cell.angle_alpha   90.00
_cell.angle_beta   90.00
_cell.angle_gamma   90.00
#
_symmetry.space_group_name_H-M   'P 1'
#
loop_
_entity.id
_entity.type
_entity.pdbx_description
1 polymer ?
#
loop_
_entity_poly.entity_id
_entity_poly.type
_entity_poly.pdbx_seq_one_letter_code
_entity_poly.pdbx_strand_id
1 'polypeptide(L)'
;FSNLYYALGLLFTISTTETWPDVMDDCRTGVNGSWAAVPFFLIYMVLMYCIILNAVVAVVLAHFQNTEDVGRHIFEDLRTKWAVLDPYQTKTMSFTAFCILIRTLEQPVGTAVPQLPSQGLSLRWLNR
;
A
#
# COMPACT_ATOMS: atom_id res chain seq x y z
N PHE A 1 -25.27 -2.08 28.62
CA PHE A 1 -24.01 -1.34 28.92
C PHE A 1 -23.56 -1.49 30.38
N SER A 2 -23.61 -2.70 30.95
CA SER A 2 -23.25 -2.93 32.37
C SER A 2 -21.76 -3.10 32.61
N ASN A 3 -21.02 -3.57 31.60
CA ASN A 3 -19.61 -3.87 31.66
C ASN A 3 -18.90 -3.22 30.47
N LEU A 4 -17.72 -2.65 30.71
CA LEU A 4 -16.93 -1.95 29.68
C LEU A 4 -16.57 -2.87 28.51
N TYR A 5 -16.16 -4.11 28.79
CA TYR A 5 -15.77 -5.07 27.76
C TYR A 5 -16.93 -5.36 26.78
N TYR A 6 -18.10 -5.68 27.30
CA TYR A 6 -19.29 -5.92 26.48
C TYR A 6 -19.78 -4.64 25.78
N ALA A 7 -19.64 -3.48 26.42
CA ALA A 7 -19.98 -2.20 25.78
C ALA A 7 -19.07 -1.91 24.58
N LEU A 8 -17.76 -2.10 24.72
CA LEU A 8 -16.81 -1.93 23.62
C LEU A 8 -17.02 -2.95 22.50
N GLY A 9 -17.29 -4.22 22.85
CA GLY A 9 -17.63 -5.25 21.87
C GLY A 9 -18.90 -4.94 21.09
N LEU A 10 -19.95 -4.49 21.79
CA LEU A 10 -21.21 -4.08 21.17
C LEU A 10 -21.02 -2.84 20.28
N LEU A 11 -20.23 -1.86 20.69
CA LEU A 11 -19.89 -0.70 19.85
C LEU A 11 -19.13 -1.13 18.60
N PHE A 12 -18.19 -2.07 18.72
CA PHE A 12 -17.50 -2.64 17.57
C PHE A 12 -18.49 -3.29 16.58
N THR A 13 -19.41 -4.12 17.06
CA THR A 13 -20.47 -4.74 16.24
C THR A 13 -21.37 -3.69 15.56
N ILE A 14 -21.74 -2.62 16.27
CA ILE A 14 -22.52 -1.52 15.69
C ILE A 14 -21.69 -0.80 14.61
N SER A 15 -20.38 -0.62 14.81
CA SER A 15 -19.49 0.03 13.82
C SER A 15 -19.34 -0.77 12.53
N THR A 16 -19.51 -2.09 12.59
CA THR A 16 -19.58 -2.98 11.42
C THR A 16 -20.99 -3.09 10.83
N THR A 17 -21.89 -2.20 11.26
CA THR A 17 -23.31 -2.11 10.85
C THR A 17 -24.15 -3.35 11.13
N GLU A 18 -23.73 -4.17 12.09
CA GLU A 18 -24.44 -5.37 12.51
C GLU A 18 -25.36 -5.07 13.72
N THR A 19 -26.61 -5.56 13.65
CA THR A 19 -27.59 -5.56 14.77
C THR A 19 -27.89 -4.19 15.40
N TRP A 20 -27.39 -3.08 14.83
CA TRP A 20 -27.60 -1.73 15.35
C TRP A 20 -29.07 -1.27 15.41
N PRO A 21 -29.98 -1.66 14.47
CA PRO A 21 -31.38 -1.25 14.58
C PRO A 21 -32.05 -1.91 15.78
N ASP A 22 -31.75 -3.19 16.03
CA ASP A 22 -32.32 -3.95 17.14
C ASP A 22 -31.83 -3.39 18.47
N VAL A 23 -30.52 -3.13 18.60
CA VAL A 23 -29.93 -2.52 19.81
C VAL A 23 -30.49 -1.11 20.05
N MET A 24 -30.68 -0.32 18.99
CA MET A 24 -31.29 1.00 19.11
C MET A 24 -32.75 0.90 19.56
N ASP A 25 -33.52 -0.04 19.01
CA ASP A 25 -34.93 -0.22 19.36
C ASP A 25 -35.09 -0.72 20.79
N ASP A 26 -34.21 -1.61 21.26
CA ASP A 26 -34.11 -2.03 22.66
C ASP A 26 -33.82 -0.83 23.58
N CYS A 27 -32.92 0.07 23.17
CA CYS A 27 -32.59 1.28 23.91
C CYS A 27 -33.70 2.34 23.86
N ARG A 28 -34.62 2.26 22.89
CA ARG A 28 -35.75 3.17 22.72
C ARG A 28 -37.00 2.69 23.46
N THR A 29 -37.27 1.38 23.42
CA THR A 29 -38.53 0.77 23.90
C THR A 29 -38.40 -0.03 25.18
N GLY A 30 -37.17 -0.30 25.64
CA GLY A 30 -36.92 -1.06 26.87
C GLY A 30 -37.44 -0.37 28.14
N VAL A 31 -37.32 -1.07 29.27
CA VAL A 31 -37.86 -0.66 30.59
C VAL A 31 -37.42 0.75 31.03
N ASN A 32 -36.24 1.21 30.58
CA ASN A 32 -35.71 2.56 30.80
C ASN A 32 -35.33 3.25 29.47
N GLY A 33 -36.05 2.95 28.39
CA GLY A 33 -35.76 3.45 27.06
C GLY A 33 -36.02 4.95 26.88
N SER A 34 -35.34 5.57 25.92
CA SER A 34 -35.50 6.99 25.62
C SER A 34 -35.48 7.24 24.11
N TRP A 35 -36.31 8.19 23.64
CA TRP A 35 -36.28 8.63 22.24
C TRP A 35 -34.95 9.29 21.87
N ALA A 36 -34.14 9.69 22.85
CA ALA A 36 -32.78 10.18 22.65
C ALA A 36 -31.81 9.09 22.14
N ALA A 37 -32.18 7.80 22.19
CA ALA A 37 -31.39 6.72 21.60
C ALA A 37 -31.21 6.92 20.09
N VAL A 38 -32.27 7.31 19.37
CA VAL A 38 -32.24 7.49 17.91
C VAL A 38 -31.14 8.45 17.47
N PRO A 39 -31.09 9.72 17.94
CA PRO A 39 -30.02 10.64 17.54
C PRO A 39 -28.63 10.19 18.03
N PHE A 40 -28.52 9.51 19.17
CA PHE A 40 -27.24 8.97 19.64
C PHE A 40 -26.64 7.97 18.64
N PHE A 41 -27.43 6.96 18.22
CA PHE A 41 -26.96 5.94 17.28
C PHE A 41 -26.68 6.54 15.89
N LEU A 42 -27.50 7.49 15.41
CA LEU A 42 -27.25 8.15 14.13
C LEU A 42 -25.94 8.96 14.13
N ILE A 43 -25.69 9.75 15.17
CA ILE A 43 -24.44 10.53 15.31
C ILE A 43 -23.24 9.59 15.39
N TYR A 44 -23.35 8.52 16.19
CA TYR A 44 -22.30 7.51 16.30
C TYR A 44 -21.95 6.89 14.95
N MET A 45 -22.96 6.49 14.16
CA MET A 45 -22.78 5.88 12.84
C MET A 45 -22.10 6.83 11.86
N VAL A 46 -22.56 8.08 11.78
CA VAL A 46 -21.96 9.09 10.90
C VAL A 46 -20.52 9.37 11.31
N LEU A 47 -20.26 9.57 12.60
CA LEU A 47 -18.93 9.84 13.12
C LEU A 47 -17.96 8.68 12.84
N MET A 48 -18.38 7.43 13.08
CA MET A 48 -17.55 6.28 12.77
C MET A 48 -17.29 6.13 11.27
N TYR A 49 -18.28 6.39 10.43
CA TYR A 49 -18.09 6.35 8.99
C TYR A 49 -17.09 7.42 8.52
N CYS A 50 -17.16 8.65 9.06
CA CYS A 50 -16.17 9.69 8.78
C CYS A 50 -14.75 9.27 9.21
N ILE A 51 -14.60 8.64 10.37
CA ILE A 51 -13.30 8.15 10.86
C ILE A 51 -12.75 7.06 9.95
N ILE A 52 -13.56 6.03 9.63
CA ILE A 52 -13.14 4.90 8.80
C ILE A 52 -12.78 5.39 7.40
N LEU A 53 -13.61 6.25 6.79
CA LEU A 53 -13.31 6.83 5.49
C LEU A 53 -12.00 7.62 5.49
N ASN A 54 -11.80 8.50 6.47
CA ASN A 54 -10.57 9.29 6.56
C ASN A 54 -9.33 8.41 6.73
N ALA A 55 -9.44 7.32 7.51
CA ALA A 55 -8.37 6.35 7.66
C ALA A 55 -8.08 5.60 6.35
N VAL A 56 -9.11 5.15 5.63
CA VAL A 56 -8.97 4.47 4.33
C VAL A 56 -8.33 5.40 3.30
N VAL A 57 -8.80 6.65 3.20
CA VAL A 57 -8.21 7.64 2.28
C VAL A 57 -6.74 7.88 2.63
N ALA A 58 -6.40 8.02 3.91
CA ALA A 58 -5.01 8.22 4.33
C ALA A 58 -4.11 7.04 3.93
N VAL A 59 -4.56 5.80 4.15
CA VAL A 59 -3.80 4.59 3.79
C VAL A 59 -3.65 4.45 2.27
N VAL A 60 -4.72 4.68 1.52
CA VAL A 60 -4.69 4.60 0.05
C VAL A 60 -3.78 5.67 -0.54
N LEU A 61 -3.83 6.90 -0.02
CA LEU A 61 -2.95 7.98 -0.45
C LEU A 61 -1.48 7.65 -0.16
N ALA A 62 -1.17 7.13 1.03
CA ALA A 62 0.19 6.71 1.39
C ALA A 62 0.72 5.60 0.46
N HIS A 63 -0.15 4.66 0.07
CA HIS A 63 0.21 3.61 -0.88
C HIS A 63 0.50 4.15 -2.28
N PHE A 64 -0.33 5.07 -2.77
CA PHE A 64 -0.10 5.72 -4.06
C PHE A 64 1.18 6.57 -4.05
N GLN A 65 1.42 7.33 -3.00
CA GLN A 65 2.66 8.10 -2.84
C GLN A 65 3.89 7.19 -2.86
N ASN A 66 3.86 6.08 -2.10
CA ASN A 66 4.95 5.10 -2.12
C ASN A 66 5.19 4.51 -3.53
N THR A 67 4.12 4.24 -4.28
CA THR A 67 4.22 3.72 -5.65
C THR A 67 4.79 4.75 -6.63
N GLU A 68 4.37 6.02 -6.51
CA GLU A 68 4.93 7.13 -7.29
C GLU A 68 6.42 7.36 -6.99
N ASP A 69 6.82 7.29 -5.72
CA ASP A 69 8.20 7.51 -5.29
C ASP A 69 9.13 6.37 -5.75
N VAL A 70 8.67 5.12 -5.66
CA VAL A 70 9.39 3.97 -6.25
C VAL A 70 9.54 4.13 -7.76
N GLY A 71 8.47 4.56 -8.46
CA GLY A 71 8.53 4.86 -9.88
C GLY A 71 9.57 5.93 -10.20
N ARG A 72 9.55 7.06 -9.47
CA ARG A 72 10.52 8.16 -9.62
C ARG A 72 11.96 7.67 -9.44
N HIS A 73 12.25 6.91 -8.39
CA HIS A 73 13.59 6.38 -8.12
C HIS A 73 14.11 5.52 -9.28
N ILE A 74 13.29 4.60 -9.79
CA ILE A 74 13.67 3.75 -10.93
C ILE A 74 13.96 4.59 -12.18
N PHE A 75 13.15 5.60 -12.46
CA PHE A 75 13.36 6.49 -13.60
C PHE A 75 14.65 7.33 -13.45
N GLU A 76 14.96 7.79 -12.24
CA GLU A 76 16.21 8.51 -11.95
C GLU A 76 17.43 7.61 -12.12
N ASP A 77 17.40 6.38 -11.63
CA ASP A 77 18.48 5.40 -11.81
C ASP A 77 18.69 5.04 -13.29
N LEU A 78 17.60 4.82 -14.03
CA LEU A 78 17.68 4.61 -15.48
C LEU A 78 18.28 5.83 -16.18
N ARG A 79 17.85 7.04 -15.83
CA ARG A 79 18.33 8.28 -16.44
C ARG A 79 19.82 8.49 -16.17
N THR A 80 20.28 8.27 -14.94
CA THR A 80 21.69 8.46 -14.57
C THR A 80 22.60 7.47 -15.30
N LYS A 81 22.21 6.19 -15.37
CA LYS A 81 22.98 5.16 -16.09
C LYS A 81 22.94 5.36 -17.61
N TRP A 82 21.80 5.78 -18.16
CA TRP A 82 21.68 6.15 -19.59
C TRP A 82 22.60 7.33 -19.92
N ALA A 83 22.64 8.36 -19.09
CA ALA A 83 23.45 9.55 -19.35
C ALA A 83 24.95 9.26 -19.46
N VAL A 84 25.44 8.20 -18.78
CA VAL A 84 26.83 7.73 -18.93
C VAL A 84 27.08 7.09 -20.30
N LEU A 85 26.09 6.39 -20.85
CA LEU A 85 26.20 5.64 -22.11
C LEU A 85 25.90 6.50 -23.36
N ASP A 86 25.12 7.58 -23.24
CA ASP A 86 24.81 8.52 -24.32
C ASP A 86 25.13 9.97 -23.90
N PRO A 87 26.42 10.38 -23.92
CA PRO A 87 26.83 11.73 -23.54
C PRO A 87 26.32 12.82 -24.49
N TYR A 88 26.07 12.47 -25.75
CA TYR A 88 25.66 13.39 -26.82
C TYR A 88 24.14 13.60 -26.88
N GLN A 89 23.36 13.03 -25.96
CA GLN A 89 21.89 13.13 -25.90
C GLN A 89 21.21 12.72 -27.21
N THR A 90 21.75 11.72 -27.88
CA THR A 90 21.28 11.22 -29.17
C THR A 90 19.91 10.54 -29.04
N LYS A 91 19.49 10.19 -27.81
CA LYS A 91 18.25 9.46 -27.46
C LYS A 91 18.16 8.08 -28.11
N THR A 92 19.28 7.59 -28.63
CA THR A 92 19.41 6.30 -29.30
C THR A 92 20.67 5.64 -28.77
N MET A 93 20.65 4.33 -28.67
CA MET A 93 21.83 3.55 -28.30
C MET A 93 21.89 2.25 -29.09
N SER A 94 23.09 1.71 -29.24
CA SER A 94 23.28 0.38 -29.83
C SER A 94 22.73 -0.72 -28.91
N PHE A 95 22.28 -1.83 -29.50
CA PHE A 95 21.78 -3.00 -28.77
C PHE A 95 22.75 -3.50 -27.68
N THR A 96 24.06 -3.47 -27.95
CA THR A 96 25.09 -3.87 -26.97
C THR A 96 25.13 -2.95 -25.76
N ALA A 97 25.01 -1.63 -25.97
CA ALA A 97 24.97 -0.64 -24.89
C ALA A 97 23.68 -0.79 -24.05
N PHE A 98 22.57 -1.12 -24.70
CA PHE A 98 21.30 -1.41 -24.02
C PHE A 98 21.39 -2.66 -23.14
N CYS A 99 22.03 -3.73 -23.62
CA CYS A 99 22.27 -4.92 -22.79
C CYS A 99 23.16 -4.64 -21.57
N ILE A 100 24.15 -3.75 -21.71
CA ILE A 100 24.99 -3.33 -20.58
C ILE A 100 24.17 -2.51 -19.59
N LEU A 101 23.32 -1.59 -20.07
CA LEU A 101 22.42 -0.78 -19.24
C LEU A 101 21.50 -1.66 -18.38
N ILE A 102 20.78 -2.60 -19.00
CA ILE A 102 19.85 -3.51 -18.30
C ILE A 102 20.56 -4.37 -17.24
N ARG A 103 21.82 -4.75 -17.48
CA ARG A 103 22.60 -5.52 -16.50
C ARG A 103 23.15 -4.69 -15.34
N THR A 104 23.19 -3.37 -15.49
CA THR A 104 23.74 -2.45 -14.50
C THR A 104 22.66 -1.82 -13.62
N LEU A 105 21.39 -1.90 -14.02
CA LEU A 105 20.25 -1.45 -13.23
C LEU A 105 19.97 -2.42 -12.09
N GLU A 106 19.53 -1.90 -10.94
CA GLU A 106 19.05 -2.72 -9.84
C GLU A 106 17.64 -3.28 -10.14
N GLN A 107 17.24 -4.35 -9.44
CA GLN A 107 15.89 -4.89 -9.54
C GLN A 107 14.88 -3.81 -9.07
N PRO A 108 13.70 -3.64 -9.70
CA PRO A 108 12.93 -4.59 -10.53
C PRO A 108 13.17 -4.53 -12.06
N VAL A 109 13.92 -3.54 -12.55
CA VAL A 109 14.16 -3.35 -14.00
C VAL A 109 15.41 -4.09 -14.48
N GLY A 110 16.42 -4.19 -13.61
CA GLY A 110 17.63 -4.94 -13.89
C GLY A 110 17.39 -6.44 -13.97
N THR A 111 18.05 -7.11 -14.93
CA THR A 111 18.06 -8.57 -14.92
C THR A 111 18.78 -9.05 -13.68
N ALA A 112 18.16 -9.95 -12.92
CA ALA A 112 18.75 -10.66 -11.80
C ALA A 112 19.92 -11.54 -12.26
N VAL A 113 21.04 -10.94 -12.65
CA VAL A 113 22.27 -11.68 -12.88
C VAL A 113 22.80 -12.01 -11.48
N PRO A 114 22.89 -13.29 -11.09
CA PRO A 114 23.59 -13.64 -9.87
C PRO A 114 25.01 -13.11 -10.02
N GLN A 115 25.45 -12.28 -9.07
CA GLN A 115 26.79 -11.69 -9.00
C GLN A 115 27.80 -12.71 -9.55
N LEU A 116 28.36 -12.47 -10.74
CA LEU A 116 29.40 -13.36 -11.25
C LEU A 116 30.55 -13.28 -10.24
N PRO A 117 30.94 -14.40 -9.60
CA PRO A 117 32.00 -14.36 -8.61
C PRO A 117 33.25 -13.79 -9.28
N SER A 118 33.86 -12.79 -8.65
CA SER A 118 35.06 -12.08 -9.11
C SER A 118 36.33 -12.95 -9.16
N GLN A 119 36.18 -14.27 -9.11
CA GLN A 119 37.25 -15.24 -8.96
C GLN A 119 37.10 -16.36 -10.01
N GLY A 120 37.96 -16.31 -11.01
CA GLY A 120 38.40 -17.48 -11.77
C GLY A 120 37.40 -18.10 -12.74
N LEU A 121 37.41 -17.64 -13.99
CA LEU A 121 36.94 -18.40 -15.15
C LEU A 121 37.70 -19.74 -15.24
N SER A 122 37.16 -20.81 -14.64
CA SER A 122 37.59 -22.16 -14.97
C SER A 122 36.94 -22.53 -16.31
N LEU A 123 37.76 -22.76 -17.34
CA LEU A 123 37.40 -23.15 -18.71
C LEU A 123 36.71 -24.53 -18.82
N ARG A 124 36.08 -25.02 -17.75
CA ARG A 124 35.41 -26.34 -17.69
C ARG A 124 34.05 -26.37 -18.38
N TRP A 125 33.48 -25.22 -18.71
CA TRP A 125 32.15 -25.12 -19.35
C TRP A 125 32.21 -25.04 -20.89
N LEU A 126 33.39 -24.92 -21.49
CA LEU A 126 33.50 -24.82 -22.96
C LEU A 126 33.60 -26.19 -23.66
N ASN A 127 33.40 -27.29 -22.94
CA ASN A 127 33.46 -28.63 -23.53
C ASN A 127 32.43 -29.58 -22.90
N ARG A 128 31.15 -29.26 -23.08
CA ARG A 128 30.07 -30.23 -22.98
C ARG A 128 28.94 -29.89 -23.94
#